data_AF-A0A9P7BCJ7-F1
#
_entry.id   AF-A0A9P7BCJ7-F1
#
_cell.length_a   1.000
_cell.length_b   1.000
_cell.length_c   1.000
_cell.angle_alpha   90.00
_cell.angle_beta   90.00
_cell.angle_gamma   90.00
#
_symmetry.space_group_name_H-M   'P 1'
#
loop_
_entity.id
_entity.type
_entity.pdbx_description
1 polymer ?
#
loop_
_entity_poly.entity_id
_entity_poly.type
_entity_poly.pdbx_seq_one_letter_code
_entity_poly.pdbx_strand_id
1 'polypeptide(L)'
;MNCTTSIIDTINYKLNNSKEVDELYTSIVSESLAVLRKAYPILQTSELAKKLLNTEKQIGFVKHVGFSINGKNSTSMRQDVLNLRDTEIDYINGHIIKKAFEEGMSAPVSETICNLVKIKLLVNRRTAEEEKK
;
A
#
# COMPACT_ATOMS: atom_id res chain seq x y z
N MET A 1 2.25 -2.98 -2.29
CA MET A 1 3.03 -2.89 -3.54
C MET A 1 2.88 -1.54 -4.23
N ASN A 2 1.66 -1.13 -4.62
CA ASN A 2 1.45 0.08 -5.42
C ASN A 2 2.06 1.35 -4.79
N CYS A 3 1.66 1.66 -3.56
CA CYS A 3 2.13 2.84 -2.86
C CYS A 3 3.66 2.84 -2.61
N THR A 4 4.22 1.72 -2.14
CA THR A 4 5.65 1.61 -1.78
C THR A 4 6.57 1.84 -2.98
N THR A 5 6.27 1.21 -4.11
CA THR A 5 7.02 1.45 -5.37
C THR A 5 6.87 2.86 -5.92
N SER A 6 5.72 3.50 -5.69
CA SER A 6 5.46 4.88 -6.12
C SER A 6 6.24 5.89 -5.27
N ILE A 7 6.30 5.69 -3.95
CA ILE A 7 7.02 6.56 -3.01
C ILE A 7 8.52 6.45 -3.23
N ILE A 8 9.05 5.23 -3.28
CA ILE A 8 10.50 4.95 -3.43
C ILE A 8 10.97 5.12 -4.88
N ASP A 9 10.04 5.21 -5.82
CA ASP A 9 10.30 5.30 -7.26
C ASP A 9 11.17 4.16 -7.80
N THR A 10 10.66 2.94 -7.65
CA THR A 10 11.37 1.73 -8.10
C THR A 10 10.41 0.63 -8.55
N ILE A 11 10.90 -0.31 -9.35
CA ILE A 11 10.12 -1.48 -9.79
C ILE A 11 10.11 -2.57 -8.70
N ASN A 12 9.13 -3.49 -8.77
CA ASN A 12 8.80 -4.37 -7.65
C ASN A 12 10.01 -5.14 -7.07
N TYR A 13 10.78 -5.86 -7.90
CA TYR A 13 11.84 -6.74 -7.41
C TYR A 13 12.96 -5.99 -6.68
N LYS A 14 13.13 -4.69 -6.95
CA LYS A 14 14.18 -3.87 -6.33
C LYS A 14 13.92 -3.57 -4.86
N LEU A 15 12.69 -3.77 -4.38
CA LEU A 15 12.37 -3.70 -2.94
C LEU A 15 12.61 -5.02 -2.21
N ASN A 16 12.98 -6.10 -2.91
CA ASN A 16 13.14 -7.40 -2.26
C ASN A 16 14.40 -7.45 -1.38
N ASN A 17 14.44 -8.41 -0.45
CA ASN A 17 15.60 -8.74 0.40
C ASN A 17 16.10 -7.59 1.32
N SER A 18 15.19 -6.73 1.79
CA SER A 18 15.48 -5.72 2.82
C SER A 18 14.63 -5.94 4.05
N LYS A 19 15.26 -5.82 5.23
CA LYS A 19 14.58 -5.92 6.53
C LYS A 19 13.58 -4.78 6.71
N GLU A 20 13.96 -3.57 6.30
CA GLU A 20 13.14 -2.36 6.38
C GLU A 20 11.87 -2.49 5.53
N VAL A 21 11.99 -3.11 4.34
CA VAL A 21 10.84 -3.42 3.48
C VAL A 21 9.94 -4.45 4.16
N ASP A 22 10.49 -5.50 4.76
CA ASP A 22 9.72 -6.51 5.47
C ASP A 22 8.97 -5.92 6.68
N GLU A 23 9.61 -5.04 7.45
CA GLU A 23 9.00 -4.33 8.58
C GLU A 23 7.86 -3.39 8.13
N LEU A 24 8.08 -2.62 7.06
CA LEU A 24 7.06 -1.75 6.51
C LEU A 24 5.85 -2.56 5.99
N TYR A 25 6.09 -3.63 5.24
CA TYR A 25 5.02 -4.47 4.70
C TYR A 25 4.25 -5.18 5.81
N THR A 26 4.95 -5.60 6.87
CA THR A 26 4.32 -6.14 8.08
C THR A 26 3.41 -5.12 8.73
N SER A 27 3.85 -3.87 8.85
CA SER A 27 3.05 -2.78 9.42
C SER A 27 1.81 -2.49 8.58
N ILE A 28 1.95 -2.40 7.25
CA ILE A 28 0.84 -2.18 6.32
C ILE A 28 -0.20 -3.30 6.41
N VAL A 29 0.26 -4.55 6.31
CA VAL A 29 -0.62 -5.72 6.28
C VAL A 29 -1.30 -5.92 7.63
N SER A 30 -0.57 -5.80 8.73
CA SER A 30 -1.12 -6.01 10.07
C SER A 30 -2.18 -4.96 10.43
N GLU A 31 -1.92 -3.68 10.15
CA GLU A 31 -2.90 -2.59 10.34
C GLU A 31 -4.15 -2.84 9.49
N SER A 32 -3.98 -3.13 8.20
CA SER A 32 -5.10 -3.39 7.29
C SER A 32 -5.95 -4.57 7.76
N LEU A 33 -5.31 -5.68 8.17
CA LEU A 33 -6.03 -6.85 8.70
C LEU A 33 -6.75 -6.55 10.02
N ALA A 34 -6.16 -5.76 10.91
CA ALA A 34 -6.80 -5.35 12.16
C ALA A 34 -8.07 -4.55 11.90
N VAL A 35 -7.98 -3.54 11.02
CA VAL A 35 -9.13 -2.72 10.60
C VAL A 35 -10.21 -3.59 9.95
N LEU A 36 -9.84 -4.44 8.98
CA LEU A 36 -10.80 -5.30 8.29
C LEU A 36 -11.52 -6.26 9.24
N ARG A 37 -10.80 -6.87 10.18
CA ARG A 37 -11.41 -7.77 11.17
C ARG A 37 -12.40 -7.07 12.08
N LYS A 38 -12.13 -5.80 12.42
CA LYS A 38 -13.06 -5.00 13.23
C LYS A 38 -14.30 -4.61 12.42
N ALA A 39 -14.09 -4.07 11.21
CA ALA A 39 -15.15 -3.59 10.33
C ALA A 39 -16.05 -4.72 9.77
N TYR A 40 -15.54 -5.95 9.69
CA TYR A 40 -16.26 -7.08 9.12
C TYR A 40 -16.24 -8.28 10.10
N PRO A 41 -17.17 -8.36 11.06
CA PRO A 41 -17.20 -9.41 12.08
C PRO A 41 -17.20 -10.85 11.53
N ILE A 42 -17.74 -11.07 10.33
CA ILE A 42 -17.71 -12.37 9.64
C ILE A 42 -16.28 -12.92 9.43
N LEU A 43 -15.29 -12.03 9.33
CA LEU A 43 -13.89 -12.43 9.20
C LEU A 43 -13.32 -13.03 10.48
N GLN A 44 -13.95 -12.75 11.64
CA GLN A 44 -13.56 -13.31 12.93
C GLN A 44 -14.14 -14.71 13.16
N THR A 45 -15.26 -15.04 12.52
CA THR A 45 -15.95 -16.33 12.70
C THR A 45 -15.63 -17.34 11.59
N SER A 46 -15.25 -16.87 10.41
CA SER A 46 -14.88 -17.74 9.29
C SER A 46 -13.54 -18.45 9.51
N GLU A 47 -13.56 -19.78 9.57
CA GLU A 47 -12.34 -20.60 9.66
C GLU A 47 -11.41 -20.41 8.46
N LEU A 48 -11.98 -20.21 7.27
CA LEU A 48 -11.20 -19.90 6.07
C LEU A 48 -10.50 -18.54 6.22
N ALA A 49 -11.20 -17.52 6.74
CA ALA A 49 -10.62 -16.20 6.96
C ALA A 49 -9.49 -16.26 8.00
N LYS A 50 -9.67 -16.96 9.12
CA LYS A 50 -8.60 -17.17 10.12
C LYS A 50 -7.37 -17.85 9.50
N LYS A 51 -7.60 -18.87 8.67
CA LYS A 51 -6.53 -19.63 8.01
C LYS A 51 -5.76 -18.81 6.98
N LEU A 52 -6.41 -17.92 6.23
CA LEU A 52 -5.81 -17.20 5.10
C LEU A 52 -5.42 -15.76 5.41
N LEU A 53 -6.25 -15.02 6.13
CA LEU A 53 -6.10 -13.59 6.40
C LEU A 53 -5.30 -13.37 7.69
N ASN A 54 -4.06 -13.86 7.73
CA ASN A 54 -3.10 -13.55 8.78
C ASN A 54 -1.84 -12.91 8.19
N THR A 55 -1.16 -12.13 9.03
CA THR A 55 -0.05 -11.26 8.62
C THR A 55 1.05 -12.03 7.90
N GLU A 56 1.51 -13.16 8.46
CA GLU A 56 2.57 -13.98 7.88
C GLU A 56 2.23 -14.45 6.46
N LYS A 57 1.05 -15.04 6.27
CA LYS A 57 0.61 -15.52 4.95
C LYS A 57 0.41 -14.39 3.95
N GLN A 58 -0.15 -13.27 4.39
CA GLN A 58 -0.40 -12.13 3.52
C GLN A 58 0.90 -11.44 3.10
N ILE A 59 1.89 -11.33 3.98
CA ILE A 59 3.24 -10.88 3.59
C ILE A 59 3.87 -11.85 2.60
N GLY A 60 3.83 -13.16 2.89
CA GLY A 60 4.36 -14.18 2.00
C GLY A 60 3.74 -14.11 0.60
N PHE A 61 2.42 -13.94 0.55
CA PHE A 61 1.68 -13.77 -0.70
C PHE A 61 2.09 -12.48 -1.44
N VAL A 62 2.14 -11.34 -0.74
CA VAL A 62 2.54 -10.06 -1.34
C VAL A 62 3.97 -10.12 -1.88
N LYS A 63 4.91 -10.73 -1.14
CA LYS A 63 6.31 -10.89 -1.59
C LYS A 63 6.39 -11.81 -2.80
N HIS A 64 5.70 -12.95 -2.77
CA HIS A 64 5.69 -13.89 -3.90
C HIS A 64 5.10 -13.26 -5.17
N VAL A 65 3.90 -12.66 -5.07
CA VAL A 65 3.23 -12.05 -6.22
C VAL A 65 3.97 -10.79 -6.69
N GLY A 66 4.39 -9.94 -5.76
CA GLY A 66 5.01 -8.65 -6.05
C GLY A 66 6.45 -8.79 -6.54
N PHE A 67 7.31 -9.43 -5.75
CA PHE A 67 8.75 -9.47 -6.00
C PHE A 67 9.17 -10.61 -6.93
N SER A 68 8.44 -11.73 -6.95
CA SER A 68 8.79 -12.89 -7.81
C SER A 68 7.98 -12.91 -9.10
N ILE A 69 6.64 -13.06 -9.03
CA ILE A 69 5.79 -13.20 -10.23
C ILE A 69 5.83 -11.91 -11.07
N ASN A 70 5.58 -10.77 -10.43
CA ASN A 70 5.51 -9.47 -11.09
C ASN A 70 6.76 -8.63 -10.85
N GLY A 71 7.90 -9.26 -10.55
CA GLY A 71 9.09 -8.57 -10.07
C GLY A 71 9.57 -7.45 -11.01
N LYS A 72 9.53 -7.69 -12.33
CA LYS A 72 10.00 -6.73 -13.34
C LYS A 72 8.98 -5.64 -13.69
N ASN A 73 7.77 -5.70 -13.13
CA ASN A 73 6.70 -4.77 -13.46
C ASN A 73 6.83 -3.46 -12.66
N SER A 74 6.39 -2.36 -13.27
CA SER A 74 6.06 -1.12 -12.56
C SER A 74 4.58 -1.17 -12.17
N THR A 75 4.26 -0.89 -10.91
CA THR A 75 2.86 -0.84 -10.45
C THR A 75 2.07 0.26 -11.18
N SER A 76 0.74 0.11 -11.26
CA SER A 76 -0.16 1.10 -11.84
C SER A 76 0.05 2.48 -11.22
N MET A 77 0.02 2.56 -9.89
CA MET A 77 0.21 3.79 -9.15
C MET A 77 1.57 4.45 -9.41
N ARG A 78 2.66 3.67 -9.56
CA ARG A 78 3.97 4.25 -9.91
C ARG A 78 3.92 4.85 -11.31
N GLN A 79 3.28 4.16 -12.25
CA GLN A 79 3.10 4.70 -13.59
C GLN A 79 2.24 5.96 -13.58
N ASP A 80 1.22 6.06 -12.74
CA ASP A 80 0.41 7.28 -12.60
C ASP A 80 1.24 8.44 -12.05
N VAL A 81 2.05 8.19 -11.02
CA VAL A 81 2.97 9.18 -10.44
C VAL A 81 4.02 9.66 -11.46
N LEU A 82 4.58 8.75 -12.25
CA LEU A 82 5.56 9.11 -13.30
C LEU A 82 4.92 9.89 -14.45
N ASN A 83 3.67 9.58 -14.79
CA ASN A 83 2.93 10.24 -15.86
C ASN A 83 2.07 11.41 -15.39
N LEU A 84 2.25 11.86 -14.14
CA LEU A 84 1.53 12.99 -13.52
C LEU A 84 0.00 12.82 -13.47
N ARG A 85 -0.49 11.59 -13.55
CA ARG A 85 -1.92 11.24 -13.48
C ARG A 85 -2.38 11.12 -12.02
N ASP A 86 -3.68 11.28 -11.81
CA ASP A 86 -4.26 11.02 -10.49
C ASP A 86 -4.09 9.54 -10.11
N THR A 87 -3.95 9.28 -8.82
CA THR A 87 -3.73 7.93 -8.29
C THR A 87 -4.97 7.40 -7.59
N GLU A 88 -5.10 6.08 -7.52
CA GLU A 88 -6.14 5.37 -6.78
C GLU A 88 -5.90 5.28 -5.27
N ILE A 89 -4.95 6.06 -4.70
CA ILE A 89 -4.51 5.91 -3.30
C ILE A 89 -5.65 6.08 -2.28
N ASP A 90 -6.59 6.98 -2.56
CA ASP A 90 -7.76 7.23 -1.71
C ASP A 90 -8.76 6.08 -1.70
N TYR A 91 -8.78 5.26 -2.75
CA TYR A 91 -9.64 4.07 -2.83
C TYR A 91 -8.97 2.83 -2.24
N ILE A 92 -7.64 2.80 -2.14
CA ILE A 92 -6.89 1.68 -1.56
C ILE A 92 -6.60 1.96 -0.07
N ASN A 93 -5.63 2.83 0.23
CA ASN A 93 -5.27 3.15 1.60
C ASN A 93 -6.33 4.06 2.25
N GLY A 94 -6.92 4.98 1.50
CA GLY A 94 -8.03 5.80 2.00
C GLY A 94 -9.27 4.99 2.41
N HIS A 95 -9.52 3.84 1.77
CA HIS A 95 -10.58 2.93 2.21
C HIS A 95 -10.30 2.32 3.59
N ILE A 96 -9.05 1.91 3.86
CA ILE A 96 -8.66 1.41 5.19
C ILE A 96 -8.81 2.50 6.24
N ILE A 97 -8.39 3.73 5.96
CA ILE A 97 -8.54 4.88 6.86
C ILE A 97 -10.02 5.12 7.18
N LYS A 98 -10.87 5.15 6.15
CA LYS A 98 -12.32 5.31 6.32
C LYS A 98 -12.91 4.20 7.20
N LYS A 99 -12.54 2.94 6.95
CA LYS A 99 -13.03 1.80 7.74
C LYS A 99 -12.55 1.83 9.18
N ALA A 100 -11.31 2.26 9.41
CA ALA A 100 -10.79 2.44 10.76
C ALA A 100 -11.62 3.49 11.52
N PHE A 101 -11.83 4.65 10.90
CA PHE A 101 -12.60 5.74 11.48
C PHE A 101 -14.04 5.33 11.83
N GLU A 102 -14.73 4.63 10.92
CA GLU A 102 -16.09 4.12 11.14
C GLU A 102 -16.19 3.19 12.38
N GLU A 103 -15.10 2.50 12.71
CA GLU A 103 -15.01 1.57 13.84
C GLU A 103 -14.38 2.20 15.10
N GLY A 104 -14.14 3.51 15.11
CA GLY A 104 -13.48 4.21 16.21
C GLY A 104 -11.99 3.86 16.37
N MET A 105 -11.33 3.42 15.29
CA MET A 105 -9.91 3.13 15.21
C MET A 105 -9.17 4.19 14.39
N SER A 106 -7.85 4.25 14.55
CA SER A 106 -6.94 4.99 13.67
C SER A 106 -6.18 4.04 12.74
N ALA A 107 -5.81 4.49 11.54
CA ALA A 107 -4.95 3.75 10.60
C ALA A 107 -3.70 4.58 10.22
N PRO A 108 -2.81 4.87 11.18
CA PRO A 108 -1.70 5.82 10.99
C PRO A 108 -0.70 5.40 9.90
N VAL A 109 -0.47 4.11 9.69
CA VAL A 109 0.43 3.63 8.61
C VAL A 109 -0.21 3.93 7.25
N SER A 110 -1.49 3.64 7.10
CA SER A 110 -2.25 3.93 5.88
C SER A 110 -2.38 5.43 5.61
N GLU A 111 -2.61 6.24 6.65
CA GLU A 111 -2.62 7.71 6.55
C GLU A 111 -1.28 8.26 6.07
N THR A 112 -0.18 7.80 6.69
CA THR A 112 1.18 8.20 6.32
C THR A 112 1.47 7.85 4.86
N ILE A 113 1.14 6.64 4.44
CA ILE A 113 1.33 6.19 3.05
C ILE A 113 0.51 7.02 2.07
N CYS A 114 -0.76 7.30 2.40
CA CYS A 114 -1.63 8.11 1.56
C CYS A 114 -1.04 9.52 1.36
N ASN A 115 -0.60 10.14 2.44
CA ASN A 115 0.03 11.46 2.40
C ASN A 115 1.33 11.45 1.58
N LEU A 116 2.20 10.45 1.76
CA LEU A 116 3.46 10.35 1.02
C LEU A 116 3.24 10.20 -0.49
N VAL A 117 2.27 9.39 -0.92
CA VAL A 117 1.94 9.26 -2.36
C VAL A 117 1.42 10.59 -2.92
N LYS A 118 0.52 11.27 -2.20
CA LYS A 118 -0.01 12.58 -2.61
C LYS A 118 1.10 13.63 -2.71
N ILE A 119 2.00 13.68 -1.74
CA ILE A 119 3.17 14.56 -1.73
C ILE A 119 4.06 14.26 -2.94
N LYS A 120 4.38 12.99 -3.20
CA LYS A 120 5.22 12.59 -4.34
C LYS A 120 4.61 13.05 -5.67
N LEU A 121 3.31 12.83 -5.89
CA LEU A 121 2.63 13.27 -7.10
C LEU A 121 2.62 14.81 -7.24
N LEU A 122 2.33 15.53 -6.14
CA LEU A 122 2.35 16.99 -6.12
C LEU A 122 3.72 17.56 -6.48
N VAL A 123 4.79 17.01 -5.91
CA VAL A 123 6.17 17.42 -6.19
C VAL A 123 6.50 17.18 -7.66
N ASN A 124 6.22 15.98 -8.18
CA ASN A 124 6.47 15.67 -9.59
C ASN A 124 5.75 16.63 -10.56
N ARG A 125 4.49 16.98 -10.27
CA ARG A 125 3.71 17.94 -11.07
C ARG A 125 4.36 19.32 -11.09
N ARG A 126 4.76 19.84 -9.91
CA ARG A 126 5.42 21.14 -9.80
C ARG A 126 6.76 21.18 -10.54
N THR A 127 7.59 20.14 -10.38
CA THR A 127 8.87 20.05 -11.09
C THR A 127 8.66 20.07 -12.61
N ALA A 128 7.68 19.32 -13.13
CA ALA A 128 7.38 19.31 -14.56
C ALA A 128 6.80 20.64 -15.08
N GLU A 129 6.19 21.47 -14.22
CA GLU A 129 5.75 22.82 -14.56
C GLU A 129 6.91 23.82 -14.57
N GLU A 130 7.87 23.67 -13.67
CA GLU A 130 9.09 24.49 -13.60
C GLU A 130 9.99 24.26 -14.82
N GLU A 131 10.15 23.01 -15.28
CA GLU A 131 10.94 22.66 -16.46
C GLU A 131 10.36 23.17 -17.79
N LYS A 132 9.10 23.60 -17.80
CA LYS A 132 8.42 24.17 -18.98
C LYS A 132 8.58 25.69 -19.11
N LYS A 133 9.10 26.36 -18.08
CA LYS A 133 9.30 27.82 -18.04
C LYS A 133 10.69 28.19 -18.52
#